data_AF-A0A954RAR0-F1
#
_entry.id   AF-A0A954RAR0-F1
#
_cell.length_a   1.000
_cell.length_b   1.000
_cell.length_c   1.000
_cell.angle_alpha   90.00
_cell.angle_beta   90.00
_cell.angle_gamma   90.00
#
_symmetry.space_group_name_H-M   'P 1'
#
loop_
_entity.id
_entity.type
_entity.pdbx_description
1 polymer ?
#
loop_
_entity_poly.entity_id
_entity_poly.type
_entity_poly.pdbx_seq_one_letter_code
_entity_poly.pdbx_strand_id
1 'polypeptide(L)'
;MKRLFQWLCALLPFTGCQQQPAMDPQPSRPTVTLEEQLETLAQLGLELNDGVTVDDLLYSWDRQEYENQPYDTLLFMLGSEVEREPWGRNVCDRAWNFDVECIEDTGSYVTIVENLCRVAGMPHLIADAEDFVDIENETAWLKYTVDGQPRHFEIPVDDDWADPKTISAVMRDIERDGKRFYGKDNGQASIWFYLDQPTADKLNALSGNALRAHL
;
A
#
# COMPACT_ATOMS: atom_id res chain seq x y z
N MET A 1 51.14 -50.13 18.72
CA MET A 1 52.50 -49.81 19.19
C MET A 1 52.46 -48.43 19.83
N LYS A 2 52.74 -48.33 21.15
CA LYS A 2 53.04 -47.14 21.98
C LYS A 2 51.94 -46.04 22.10
N ARG A 3 51.20 -45.98 23.22
CA ARG A 3 51.49 -45.39 24.57
C ARG A 3 51.10 -43.90 24.61
N LEU A 4 50.04 -43.49 25.35
CA LEU A 4 49.94 -43.24 26.81
C LEU A 4 50.61 -41.92 27.26
N PHE A 5 49.82 -40.97 27.80
CA PHE A 5 49.92 -40.29 29.12
C PHE A 5 49.02 -39.02 29.09
N GLN A 6 47.94 -38.89 29.89
CA GLN A 6 47.88 -38.48 31.32
C GLN A 6 48.30 -36.99 31.51
N TRP A 7 47.65 -36.05 32.21
CA TRP A 7 46.64 -35.90 33.29
C TRP A 7 45.97 -34.50 33.08
N LEU A 8 44.89 -34.04 33.73
CA LEU A 8 44.67 -33.85 35.17
C LEU A 8 43.22 -33.37 35.40
N CYS A 9 42.58 -33.90 36.46
CA CYS A 9 41.34 -33.39 37.01
C CYS A 9 41.51 -31.97 37.56
N ALA A 10 40.57 -31.08 37.24
CA ALA A 10 40.26 -29.92 38.07
C ALA A 10 38.74 -29.87 38.28
N LEU A 11 38.33 -30.36 39.46
CA LEU A 11 37.00 -30.15 40.02
C LEU A 11 36.90 -28.69 40.43
N LEU A 12 36.15 -27.89 39.68
CA LEU A 12 35.64 -26.60 40.16
C LEU A 12 34.22 -26.81 40.69
N PRO A 13 33.89 -26.36 41.91
CA PRO A 13 32.53 -26.44 42.42
C PRO A 13 31.65 -25.47 41.61
N PHE A 14 30.68 -26.02 40.88
CA PHE A 14 29.51 -25.29 40.38
C PHE A 14 28.81 -24.66 41.58
N THR A 15 29.08 -23.38 41.80
CA THR A 15 28.42 -22.56 42.82
C THR A 15 27.56 -21.54 42.08
N GLY A 16 26.25 -21.58 42.36
CA GLY A 16 25.31 -20.53 41.98
C GLY A 16 24.63 -20.72 40.63
N CYS A 17 23.50 -21.43 40.63
CA CYS A 17 22.44 -21.13 39.66
C CYS A 17 21.89 -19.74 40.02
N GLN A 18 22.43 -18.68 39.42
CA GLN A 18 21.81 -17.36 39.50
C GLN A 18 20.54 -17.40 38.65
N GLN A 19 19.40 -17.60 39.29
CA GLN A 19 18.12 -17.28 38.69
C GLN A 19 18.13 -15.79 38.35
N GLN A 20 18.09 -15.46 37.06
CA GLN A 20 17.80 -14.10 36.63
C GLN A 20 16.42 -13.72 37.23
N PRO A 21 16.29 -12.52 37.84
CA PRO A 21 14.99 -12.08 38.30
C PRO A 21 14.03 -12.03 37.11
N ALA A 22 12.83 -12.58 37.28
CA ALA A 22 11.76 -12.45 36.31
C ALA A 22 11.55 -10.95 36.05
N MET A 23 11.71 -10.53 34.79
CA MET A 23 11.29 -9.20 34.38
C MET A 23 9.79 -9.11 34.65
N ASP A 24 9.38 -8.14 35.46
CA ASP A 24 7.97 -7.79 35.58
C ASP A 24 7.41 -7.55 34.16
N PRO A 25 6.24 -8.11 33.81
CA PRO A 25 5.64 -7.83 32.52
C PRO A 25 5.44 -6.32 32.42
N GLN A 26 6.10 -5.69 31.43
CA GLN A 26 5.83 -4.30 31.12
C GLN A 26 4.32 -4.15 30.87
N PRO A 27 3.68 -3.09 31.39
CA PRO A 27 2.27 -2.85 31.09
C PRO A 27 2.10 -2.82 29.58
N SER A 28 1.28 -3.73 29.06
CA SER A 28 0.94 -3.78 27.64
C SER A 28 0.38 -2.42 27.25
N ARG A 29 0.93 -1.81 26.19
CA ARG A 29 0.30 -0.63 25.59
C ARG A 29 -1.16 -0.95 25.29
N PRO A 30 -2.09 0.01 25.47
CA PRO A 30 -3.47 -0.20 25.04
C PRO A 30 -3.48 -0.58 23.56
N THR A 31 -4.12 -1.70 23.22
CA THR A 31 -4.34 -2.11 21.83
C THR A 31 -5.29 -1.11 21.17
N VAL A 32 -4.95 -0.64 19.97
CA VAL A 32 -5.87 0.19 19.16
C VAL A 32 -6.77 -0.75 18.37
N THR A 33 -8.06 -0.73 18.67
CA THR A 33 -9.03 -1.62 18.01
C THR A 33 -9.21 -1.27 16.53
N LEU A 34 -9.66 -2.23 15.71
CA LEU A 34 -9.94 -1.97 14.29
C LEU A 34 -10.92 -0.80 14.09
N GLU A 35 -11.95 -0.69 14.93
CA GLU A 35 -12.94 0.37 14.87
C GLU A 35 -12.34 1.75 15.20
N GLU A 36 -11.47 1.85 16.22
CA GLU A 36 -10.75 3.09 16.52
C GLU A 36 -9.80 3.51 15.38
N GLN A 37 -9.16 2.53 14.73
CA GLN A 37 -8.34 2.79 13.54
C GLN A 37 -9.18 3.35 12.39
N LEU A 38 -10.34 2.73 12.11
CA LEU A 38 -11.28 3.19 11.08
C LEU A 38 -11.82 4.59 11.37
N GLU A 39 -12.21 4.88 12.61
CA GLU A 39 -12.66 6.22 13.00
C GLU A 39 -11.55 7.26 12.78
N THR A 40 -10.32 6.93 13.15
CA THR A 40 -9.15 7.79 12.95
C THR A 40 -8.89 8.05 11.47
N LEU A 41 -8.94 7.02 10.63
CA LEU A 41 -8.72 7.15 9.18
C LEU A 41 -9.86 7.93 8.49
N ALA A 42 -11.11 7.74 8.91
CA ALA A 42 -12.25 8.51 8.40
C ALA A 42 -12.10 10.02 8.70
N GLN A 43 -11.59 10.40 9.88
CA GLN A 43 -11.27 11.80 10.21
C GLN A 43 -10.15 12.40 9.32
N LEU A 44 -9.36 11.55 8.66
CA LEU A 44 -8.33 11.92 7.70
C LEU A 44 -8.83 11.84 6.24
N GLY A 45 -10.13 11.57 6.02
CA GLY A 45 -10.74 11.45 4.70
C GLY A 45 -10.52 10.11 4.02
N LEU A 46 -10.16 9.07 4.79
CA LEU A 46 -10.00 7.69 4.34
C LEU A 46 -11.10 6.82 4.98
N GLU A 47 -12.32 6.99 4.51
CA GLU A 47 -13.50 6.27 4.99
C GLU A 47 -13.80 5.01 4.15
N LEU A 48 -14.51 4.06 4.75
CA LEU A 48 -15.04 2.93 3.99
C LEU A 48 -16.12 3.42 3.04
N ASN A 49 -16.14 2.87 1.83
CA ASN A 49 -17.19 3.18 0.85
C ASN A 49 -18.57 2.72 1.32
N ASP A 50 -19.61 3.33 0.75
CA ASP A 50 -21.01 2.98 1.01
C ASP A 50 -21.24 1.47 0.80
N GLY A 51 -21.79 0.81 1.82
CA GLY A 51 -22.06 -0.63 1.80
C GLY A 51 -20.87 -1.53 2.08
N VAL A 52 -19.69 -0.98 2.38
CA VAL A 52 -18.54 -1.72 2.93
C VAL A 52 -18.56 -1.66 4.45
N THR A 53 -18.29 -2.79 5.10
CA THR A 53 -18.43 -2.98 6.54
C THR A 53 -17.17 -3.59 7.16
N VAL A 54 -17.07 -3.56 8.49
CA VAL A 54 -16.02 -4.28 9.24
C VAL A 54 -16.04 -5.77 8.91
N ASP A 55 -17.21 -6.38 8.68
CA ASP A 55 -17.32 -7.78 8.32
C ASP A 55 -16.72 -8.10 6.95
N ASP A 56 -16.62 -7.12 6.05
CA ASP A 56 -15.91 -7.28 4.77
C ASP A 56 -14.39 -7.34 5.01
N LEU A 57 -13.87 -6.50 5.91
CA LEU A 57 -12.45 -6.52 6.29
C LEU A 57 -12.08 -7.81 7.03
N LEU A 58 -12.96 -8.28 7.91
CA LEU A 58 -12.76 -9.51 8.69
C LEU A 58 -12.96 -10.79 7.87
N TYR A 59 -13.48 -10.68 6.65
CA TYR A 59 -13.51 -11.79 5.71
C TYR A 59 -12.09 -12.12 5.19
N SER A 60 -11.28 -11.09 4.94
CA SER A 60 -9.93 -11.24 4.39
C SER A 60 -8.88 -11.54 5.46
N TRP A 61 -8.98 -10.90 6.64
CA TRP A 61 -7.98 -11.01 7.70
C TRP A 61 -8.63 -11.14 9.06
N ASP A 62 -8.02 -11.94 9.94
CA ASP A 62 -8.44 -12.01 11.34
C ASP A 62 -8.22 -10.67 12.04
N ARG A 63 -9.08 -10.37 13.02
CA ARG A 63 -9.00 -9.13 13.81
C ARG A 63 -7.60 -8.85 14.37
N GLN A 64 -6.87 -9.88 14.79
CA GLN A 64 -5.54 -9.72 15.35
C GLN A 64 -4.53 -9.15 14.34
N GLU A 65 -4.70 -9.39 13.04
CA GLU A 65 -3.83 -8.86 11.99
C GLU A 65 -3.95 -7.33 11.87
N TYR A 66 -5.12 -6.78 12.17
CA TYR A 66 -5.33 -5.33 12.24
C TYR A 66 -4.83 -4.71 13.55
N GLU A 67 -4.96 -5.44 14.67
CA GLU A 67 -4.76 -4.88 16.01
C GLU A 67 -3.33 -5.08 16.56
N ASN A 68 -2.59 -6.09 16.08
CA ASN A 68 -1.20 -6.35 16.51
C ASN A 68 -0.21 -5.32 15.93
N GLN A 69 -0.45 -4.85 14.71
CA GLN A 69 0.28 -3.79 14.04
C GLN A 69 -0.71 -2.75 13.51
N PRO A 70 -1.23 -1.86 14.39
CA PRO A 70 -2.25 -0.89 14.00
C PRO A 70 -1.88 -0.12 12.74
N TYR A 71 -2.88 0.09 11.88
CA TYR A 71 -2.84 0.78 10.60
C TYR A 71 -2.12 0.07 9.45
N ASP A 72 -1.23 -0.90 9.69
CA ASP A 72 -0.46 -1.50 8.59
C ASP A 72 -1.35 -2.29 7.62
N THR A 73 -2.03 -3.32 8.13
CA THR A 73 -2.99 -4.16 7.38
C THR A 73 -4.18 -3.33 6.90
N LEU A 74 -4.65 -2.38 7.73
CA LEU A 74 -5.81 -1.56 7.36
C LEU A 74 -5.50 -0.64 6.18
N LEU A 75 -4.34 0.03 6.16
CA LEU A 75 -3.95 0.88 5.03
C LEU A 75 -3.74 0.07 3.74
N PHE A 76 -3.31 -1.19 3.84
CA PHE A 76 -3.33 -2.12 2.70
C PHE A 76 -4.76 -2.36 2.22
N MET A 77 -5.66 -2.78 3.12
CA MET A 77 -7.03 -3.11 2.76
C MET A 77 -7.82 -1.93 2.20
N LEU A 78 -7.56 -0.70 2.63
CA LEU A 78 -8.22 0.48 2.05
C LEU A 78 -7.96 0.61 0.53
N GLY A 79 -6.78 0.18 0.05
CA GLY A 79 -6.48 0.19 -1.38
C GLY A 79 -7.09 -0.96 -2.17
N SER A 80 -7.64 -1.97 -1.49
CA SER A 80 -8.12 -3.19 -2.12
C SER A 80 -9.60 -3.11 -2.48
N GLU A 81 -10.03 -4.04 -3.32
CA GLU A 81 -11.44 -4.38 -3.46
C GLU A 81 -11.88 -5.35 -2.36
N VAL A 82 -13.18 -5.38 -2.07
CA VAL A 82 -13.77 -6.33 -1.16
C VAL A 82 -13.69 -7.74 -1.74
N GLU A 83 -13.07 -8.65 -0.99
CA GLU A 83 -12.78 -10.02 -1.42
C GLU A 83 -13.98 -10.99 -1.29
N ARG A 84 -15.20 -10.46 -1.33
CA ARG A 84 -16.43 -11.27 -1.33
C ARG A 84 -17.57 -10.58 -2.09
N GLU A 85 -18.52 -11.40 -2.54
CA GLU A 85 -19.70 -10.93 -3.26
C GLU A 85 -20.48 -9.83 -2.49
N PRO A 86 -21.00 -8.80 -3.19
CA PRO A 86 -20.81 -8.55 -4.63
C PRO A 86 -19.40 -8.00 -4.94
N TRP A 87 -18.76 -8.56 -5.98
CA TRP A 87 -17.42 -8.19 -6.46
C TRP A 87 -17.36 -6.79 -7.09
N GLY A 88 -16.16 -6.22 -7.23
CA GLY A 88 -15.94 -4.91 -7.85
C GLY A 88 -16.22 -3.72 -6.94
N ARG A 89 -16.27 -3.94 -5.62
CA ARG A 89 -16.45 -2.88 -4.62
C ARG A 89 -15.10 -2.49 -4.04
N ASN A 90 -14.64 -1.27 -4.25
CA ASN A 90 -13.48 -0.75 -3.52
C ASN A 90 -13.80 -0.64 -2.03
N VAL A 91 -12.83 -0.98 -1.16
CA VAL A 91 -12.94 -0.75 0.28
C VAL A 91 -13.00 0.76 0.57
N CYS A 92 -12.18 1.55 -0.13
CA CYS A 92 -12.14 3.00 -0.01
C CYS A 92 -11.81 3.64 -1.37
N ASP A 93 -12.61 4.61 -1.81
CA ASP A 93 -12.36 5.28 -3.09
C ASP A 93 -11.14 6.21 -3.09
N ARG A 94 -10.61 6.51 -1.90
CA ARG A 94 -9.47 7.41 -1.69
C ARG A 94 -8.12 6.69 -1.60
N ALA A 95 -8.11 5.39 -1.89
CA ALA A 95 -6.92 4.56 -1.95
C ALA A 95 -7.00 3.56 -3.11
N TRP A 96 -5.84 3.07 -3.57
CA TRP A 96 -5.77 2.04 -4.59
C TRP A 96 -4.50 1.21 -4.47
N ASN A 97 -4.64 -0.11 -4.41
CA ASN A 97 -3.55 -1.07 -4.53
C ASN A 97 -3.21 -1.24 -6.01
N PHE A 98 -2.11 -0.62 -6.41
CA PHE A 98 -1.62 -0.63 -7.78
C PHE A 98 -0.50 -1.65 -7.91
N ASP A 99 -0.82 -2.74 -8.60
CA ASP A 99 0.17 -3.65 -9.15
C ASP A 99 0.73 -3.07 -10.45
N VAL A 100 2.05 -3.06 -10.56
CA VAL A 100 2.74 -2.56 -11.75
C VAL A 100 2.74 -3.59 -12.89
N GLU A 101 2.58 -4.88 -12.58
CA GLU A 101 2.39 -6.00 -13.51
C GLU A 101 0.91 -6.07 -13.94
N CYS A 102 0.39 -5.02 -14.58
CA CYS A 102 -1.05 -4.89 -14.91
C CYS A 102 -1.37 -4.53 -16.36
N ILE A 103 -0.38 -4.53 -17.25
CA ILE A 103 -0.59 -4.24 -18.67
C ILE A 103 -0.93 -5.54 -19.40
N GLU A 104 -2.21 -5.74 -19.71
CA GLU A 104 -2.68 -6.94 -20.41
C GLU A 104 -2.96 -6.65 -21.89
N ASP A 105 -3.76 -5.62 -22.15
CA ASP A 105 -4.17 -5.22 -23.50
C ASP A 105 -4.61 -3.74 -23.57
N THR A 106 -5.18 -3.37 -24.72
CA THR A 106 -5.76 -2.04 -24.95
C THR A 106 -6.88 -1.76 -23.94
N GLY A 107 -6.71 -0.74 -23.12
CA GLY A 107 -7.58 -0.36 -22.01
C GLY A 107 -6.83 -0.32 -20.67
N SER A 108 -5.67 -0.97 -20.59
CA SER A 108 -4.88 -1.04 -19.35
C SER A 108 -4.45 0.34 -18.86
N TYR A 109 -3.89 1.19 -19.74
CA TYR A 109 -3.45 2.53 -19.34
C TYR A 109 -4.62 3.46 -19.05
N VAL A 110 -5.74 3.31 -19.77
CA VAL A 110 -6.97 4.06 -19.47
C VAL A 110 -7.47 3.71 -18.06
N THR A 111 -7.48 2.43 -17.69
CA THR A 111 -7.88 1.97 -16.36
C THR A 111 -6.98 2.55 -15.25
N ILE A 112 -5.66 2.66 -15.49
CA ILE A 112 -4.73 3.32 -14.56
C ILE A 112 -5.10 4.80 -14.38
N VAL A 113 -5.32 5.53 -15.48
CA VAL A 113 -5.70 6.95 -15.46
C VAL A 113 -7.00 7.16 -14.68
N GLU A 114 -8.01 6.33 -14.91
CA GLU A 114 -9.30 6.39 -14.23
C GLU A 114 -9.16 6.14 -12.72
N ASN A 115 -8.37 5.13 -12.32
CA ASN A 115 -8.13 4.84 -10.91
C ASN A 115 -7.36 5.97 -10.21
N LEU A 116 -6.35 6.56 -10.85
CA LEU A 116 -5.65 7.72 -10.28
C LEU A 116 -6.59 8.92 -10.11
N CYS A 117 -7.47 9.18 -11.08
CA CYS A 117 -8.49 10.23 -10.98
C CYS A 117 -9.50 9.94 -9.86
N ARG A 118 -9.93 8.68 -9.69
CA ARG A 118 -10.81 8.23 -8.61
C ARG A 118 -10.18 8.47 -7.24
N VAL A 119 -8.94 8.00 -7.03
CA VAL A 119 -8.17 8.22 -5.79
C VAL A 119 -8.02 9.71 -5.49
N ALA A 120 -7.81 10.53 -6.52
CA ALA A 120 -7.73 11.97 -6.38
C ALA A 120 -9.09 12.63 -6.09
N GLY A 121 -10.21 11.94 -6.31
CA GLY A 121 -11.59 12.43 -6.14
C GLY A 121 -12.03 13.34 -7.27
N MET A 122 -11.45 13.14 -8.46
CA MET A 122 -11.65 13.99 -9.63
C MET A 122 -11.90 13.11 -10.88
N PRO A 123 -12.94 12.26 -10.90
CA PRO A 123 -13.17 11.26 -11.96
C PRO A 123 -13.36 11.85 -13.37
N HIS A 124 -13.59 13.16 -13.49
CA HIS A 124 -13.79 13.85 -14.77
C HIS A 124 -12.66 14.82 -15.12
N LEU A 125 -11.55 14.79 -14.38
CA LEU A 125 -10.43 15.68 -14.61
C LEU A 125 -9.73 15.39 -15.94
N ILE A 126 -9.46 14.11 -16.18
CA ILE A 126 -8.92 13.63 -17.44
C ILE A 126 -10.10 13.18 -18.31
N ALA A 127 -10.12 13.67 -19.54
CA ALA A 127 -11.16 13.40 -20.53
C ALA A 127 -10.56 12.79 -21.79
N ASP A 128 -11.42 12.16 -22.60
CA ASP A 128 -11.05 11.59 -23.91
C ASP A 128 -9.83 10.65 -23.84
N ALA A 129 -9.71 9.89 -22.75
CA ALA A 129 -8.63 8.93 -22.56
C ALA A 129 -8.80 7.74 -23.52
N GLU A 130 -7.73 7.43 -24.23
CA GLU A 130 -7.64 6.31 -25.15
C GLU A 130 -6.20 5.82 -25.14
N ASP A 131 -6.03 4.51 -25.13
CA ASP A 131 -4.74 3.86 -25.26
C ASP A 131 -4.77 2.81 -26.36
N PHE A 132 -3.60 2.29 -26.66
CA PHE A 132 -3.42 1.08 -27.44
C PHE A 132 -2.23 0.34 -26.86
N VAL A 133 -2.36 -0.98 -26.76
CA VAL A 133 -1.31 -1.88 -26.30
C VAL A 133 -1.32 -3.11 -27.18
N ASP A 134 -0.15 -3.41 -27.74
CA ASP A 134 0.17 -4.62 -28.48
C ASP A 134 1.54 -5.11 -28.00
N ILE A 135 1.52 -6.07 -27.06
CA ILE A 135 2.73 -6.62 -26.44
C ILE A 135 3.55 -7.40 -27.47
N GLU A 136 2.89 -8.18 -28.35
CA GLU A 136 3.55 -9.00 -29.36
C GLU A 136 4.35 -8.16 -30.37
N ASN A 137 3.83 -6.99 -30.73
CA ASN A 137 4.47 -6.05 -31.66
C ASN A 137 5.18 -4.87 -30.95
N GLU A 138 5.39 -4.96 -29.63
CA GLU A 138 6.09 -3.96 -28.80
C GLU A 138 5.61 -2.51 -29.04
N THR A 139 4.30 -2.32 -29.20
CA THR A 139 3.70 -1.02 -29.50
C THR A 139 2.68 -0.63 -28.44
N ALA A 140 2.91 0.47 -27.74
CA ALA A 140 1.95 1.04 -26.81
C ALA A 140 1.95 2.57 -26.83
N TRP A 141 0.77 3.17 -26.65
CA TRP A 141 0.63 4.62 -26.48
C TRP A 141 -0.60 4.95 -25.63
N LEU A 142 -0.59 6.14 -25.03
CA LEU A 142 -1.69 6.72 -24.27
C LEU A 142 -1.92 8.17 -24.71
N LYS A 143 -3.16 8.56 -24.95
CA LYS A 143 -3.55 9.96 -25.15
C LYS A 143 -4.76 10.31 -24.29
N TYR A 144 -4.81 11.57 -23.86
CA TYR A 144 -5.95 12.11 -23.11
C TYR A 144 -5.92 13.63 -23.12
N THR A 145 -6.96 14.27 -22.59
CA THR A 145 -7.04 15.72 -22.38
C THR A 145 -7.13 16.03 -20.88
N VAL A 146 -6.32 16.96 -20.39
CA VAL A 146 -6.37 17.45 -19.01
C VAL A 146 -6.32 18.98 -19.01
N ASP A 147 -7.24 19.62 -18.28
CA ASP A 147 -7.35 21.10 -18.24
C ASP A 147 -7.39 21.74 -19.65
N GLY A 148 -8.04 21.06 -20.61
CA GLY A 148 -8.14 21.46 -22.01
C GLY A 148 -6.86 21.31 -22.84
N GLN A 149 -5.80 20.72 -22.28
CA GLN A 149 -4.53 20.44 -22.96
C GLN A 149 -4.43 18.97 -23.37
N PRO A 150 -4.16 18.66 -24.65
CA PRO A 150 -3.94 17.29 -25.07
C PRO A 150 -2.58 16.77 -24.60
N ARG A 151 -2.56 15.50 -24.22
CA ARG A 151 -1.38 14.69 -23.91
C ARG A 151 -1.30 13.51 -24.85
N HIS A 152 -0.08 13.12 -25.20
CA HIS A 152 0.19 11.92 -25.98
C HIS A 152 1.55 11.36 -25.56
N PHE A 153 1.57 10.07 -25.20
CA PHE A 153 2.75 9.34 -24.76
C PHE A 153 2.93 8.14 -25.69
N GLU A 154 4.13 8.01 -26.25
CA GLU A 154 4.62 6.75 -26.80
C GLU A 154 5.27 5.99 -25.64
N ILE A 155 4.86 4.74 -25.42
CA ILE A 155 5.16 3.99 -24.22
C ILE A 155 6.04 2.78 -24.58
N PRO A 156 7.23 2.64 -23.98
CA PRO A 156 8.00 1.41 -24.10
C PRO A 156 7.21 0.22 -23.51
N VAL A 157 7.08 -0.86 -24.28
CA VAL A 157 6.50 -2.12 -23.80
C VAL A 157 7.55 -2.89 -23.02
N ASP A 158 7.19 -3.39 -21.84
CA ASP A 158 8.02 -4.24 -20.98
C ASP A 158 7.15 -5.36 -20.41
N ASP A 159 6.85 -6.36 -21.25
CA ASP A 159 5.91 -7.44 -20.94
C ASP A 159 4.57 -6.89 -20.40
N ASP A 160 4.15 -7.30 -19.19
CA ASP A 160 2.97 -6.85 -18.49
C ASP A 160 3.21 -5.64 -17.55
N TRP A 161 4.39 -5.03 -17.60
CA TRP A 161 4.74 -3.93 -16.71
C TRP A 161 4.30 -2.57 -17.24
N ALA A 162 3.68 -1.78 -16.37
CA ALA A 162 3.30 -0.40 -16.65
C ALA A 162 4.53 0.54 -16.59
N ASP A 163 4.71 1.39 -17.61
CA ASP A 163 5.86 2.30 -17.67
C ASP A 163 5.82 3.35 -16.54
N PRO A 164 6.81 3.35 -15.63
CA PRO A 164 6.83 4.26 -14.49
C PRO A 164 6.83 5.73 -14.90
N LYS A 165 7.46 6.08 -16.03
CA LYS A 165 7.54 7.49 -16.47
C LYS A 165 6.19 8.02 -16.92
N THR A 166 5.42 7.20 -17.62
CA THR A 166 4.06 7.51 -18.06
C THR A 166 3.15 7.68 -16.85
N ILE A 167 3.20 6.75 -15.89
CA ILE A 167 2.44 6.87 -14.63
C ILE A 167 2.80 8.16 -13.87
N SER A 168 4.10 8.45 -13.71
CA SER A 168 4.55 9.69 -13.08
C SER A 168 4.04 10.94 -13.80
N ALA A 169 3.95 10.91 -15.14
CA ALA A 169 3.44 12.04 -15.91
C ALA A 169 1.94 12.25 -15.67
N VAL A 170 1.15 11.18 -15.68
CA VAL A 170 -0.29 11.22 -15.35
C VAL A 170 -0.50 11.73 -13.92
N MET A 171 0.24 11.19 -12.95
CA MET A 171 0.16 11.67 -11.57
C MET A 171 0.43 13.17 -11.49
N ARG A 172 1.51 13.68 -12.11
CA ARG A 172 1.82 15.11 -12.13
C ARG A 172 0.73 15.97 -12.79
N ASP A 173 0.06 15.47 -13.82
CA ASP A 173 -1.08 16.17 -14.42
C ASP A 173 -2.29 16.24 -13.47
N ILE A 174 -2.44 15.27 -12.57
CA ILE A 174 -3.50 15.24 -11.55
C ILE A 174 -3.15 16.10 -10.32
N GLU A 175 -1.88 16.12 -9.90
CA GLU A 175 -1.40 16.83 -8.70
C GLU A 175 -1.71 18.34 -8.72
N ARG A 176 -2.42 18.82 -7.71
CA ARG A 176 -2.91 20.20 -7.57
C ARG A 176 -3.32 20.51 -6.13
N ASP A 177 -3.53 21.78 -5.83
CA ASP A 177 -4.03 22.27 -4.53
C ASP A 177 -3.19 21.82 -3.33
N GLY A 178 -1.88 21.68 -3.51
CA GLY A 178 -0.94 21.24 -2.48
C GLY A 178 -1.06 19.76 -2.11
N LYS A 179 -1.79 18.98 -2.91
CA LYS A 179 -1.93 17.53 -2.76
C LYS A 179 -1.08 16.77 -3.77
N ARG A 180 -0.58 15.61 -3.35
CA ARG A 180 0.31 14.74 -4.12
C ARG A 180 -0.01 13.27 -3.88
N PHE A 181 0.47 12.40 -4.75
CA PHE A 181 0.36 10.96 -4.54
C PHE A 181 1.42 10.48 -3.54
N TYR A 182 0.97 9.70 -2.54
CA TYR A 182 1.82 9.02 -1.57
C TYR A 182 1.61 7.51 -1.69
N GLY A 183 2.71 6.78 -1.79
CA GLY A 183 2.73 5.32 -1.88
C GLY A 183 3.10 4.67 -0.56
N LYS A 184 2.39 3.61 -0.18
CA LYS A 184 2.85 2.62 0.80
C LYS A 184 3.28 1.35 0.05
N ASP A 185 4.52 0.95 0.24
CA ASP A 185 5.04 -0.32 -0.27
C ASP A 185 4.41 -1.50 0.49
N ASN A 186 3.97 -2.53 -0.22
CA ASN A 186 3.51 -3.79 0.36
C ASN A 186 4.37 -5.00 -0.06
N GLY A 187 5.49 -4.76 -0.76
CA GLY A 187 6.46 -5.77 -1.19
C GLY A 187 6.22 -6.35 -2.58
N GLN A 188 5.01 -6.20 -3.14
CA GLN A 188 4.66 -6.66 -4.50
C GLN A 188 4.06 -5.53 -5.34
N ALA A 189 3.25 -4.70 -4.71
CA ALA A 189 2.51 -3.59 -5.28
C ALA A 189 2.67 -2.35 -4.40
N SER A 190 1.95 -1.28 -4.72
CA SER A 190 1.97 -0.04 -3.95
C SER A 190 0.56 0.49 -3.72
N ILE A 191 0.26 0.87 -2.47
CA ILE A 191 -1.00 1.51 -2.13
C ILE A 191 -0.86 3.02 -2.30
N TRP A 192 -1.61 3.60 -3.23
CA TRP A 192 -1.57 5.03 -3.52
C TRP A 192 -2.70 5.78 -2.81
N PHE A 193 -2.32 6.92 -2.24
CA PHE A 193 -3.22 7.88 -1.61
C PHE A 193 -2.98 9.27 -2.20
N TYR A 194 -4.02 10.08 -2.38
CA TYR A 194 -3.88 11.48 -2.81
C TYR A 194 -4.13 12.44 -1.65
N LEU A 195 -3.05 12.99 -1.08
CA LEU A 195 -3.04 13.62 0.24
C LEU A 195 -2.35 14.98 0.20
N ASP A 196 -2.72 15.86 1.14
CA ASP A 196 -1.87 17.00 1.51
C ASP A 196 -0.77 16.56 2.49
N GLN A 197 0.27 17.40 2.61
CA GLN A 197 1.39 17.09 3.50
C GLN A 197 0.97 16.89 4.97
N PRO A 198 0.10 17.72 5.59
CA PRO A 198 -0.33 17.51 6.96
C PRO A 198 -1.02 16.17 7.20
N THR A 199 -1.83 15.70 6.25
CA THR A 199 -2.49 14.39 6.34
C THR A 199 -1.50 13.25 6.17
N ALA A 200 -0.58 13.36 5.21
CA ALA A 200 0.49 12.38 5.04
C ALA A 200 1.39 12.27 6.27
N ASP A 201 1.72 13.38 6.94
CA ASP A 201 2.51 13.39 8.17
C ASP A 201 1.79 12.68 9.32
N LYS A 202 0.48 12.90 9.46
CA LYS A 202 -0.34 12.18 10.46
C LYS A 202 -0.39 10.69 10.17
N LEU A 203 -0.62 10.29 8.92
CA LEU A 203 -0.62 8.87 8.55
C LEU A 203 0.75 8.22 8.77
N ASN A 204 1.84 8.92 8.47
CA ASN A 204 3.19 8.45 8.77
C ASN A 204 3.44 8.31 10.28
N ALA A 205 2.93 9.22 11.12
CA ALA A 205 3.03 9.08 12.57
C ALA A 205 2.28 7.84 13.09
N LEU A 206 1.14 7.49 12.47
CA LEU A 206 0.35 6.31 12.81
C LEU A 206 0.96 5.00 12.29
N SER A 207 1.58 5.02 11.10
CA SER A 207 2.06 3.83 10.38
C SER A 207 3.57 3.57 10.48
N GLY A 208 4.30 4.33 11.31
CA GLY A 208 5.74 4.16 11.45
C GLY A 208 6.55 4.67 10.24
N ASN A 209 6.08 5.75 9.61
CA ASN A 209 6.63 6.33 8.39
C ASN A 209 6.57 5.38 7.19
N ALA A 210 5.42 4.76 6.94
CA ALA A 210 5.25 3.84 5.82
C ALA A 210 5.07 4.53 4.46
N LEU A 211 4.57 5.78 4.42
CA LEU A 211 4.22 6.48 3.19
C LEU A 211 5.40 7.29 2.62
N ARG A 212 5.57 7.26 1.29
CA ARG A 212 6.54 8.07 0.54
C ARG A 212 5.83 8.87 -0.54
N ALA A 213 6.18 10.15 -0.66
CA ALA A 213 5.68 10.96 -1.77
C ALA A 213 6.24 10.44 -3.11
N HIS A 214 5.39 10.38 -4.13
CA HIS A 214 5.84 10.16 -5.50
C HIS A 214 6.72 11.32 -5.97
N LEU A 215 7.82 11.02 -6.66
CA LEU A 215 8.80 12.01 -7.12
C LEU A 215 8.50 12.48 -8.55
#